data_AF-A0A3N2B972-F1
#
_entry.id   AF-A0A3N2B972-F1
#
_cell.length_a   1.000
_cell.length_b   1.000
_cell.length_c   1.000
_cell.angle_alpha   90.00
_cell.angle_beta   90.00
_cell.angle_gamma   90.00
#
_symmetry.space_group_name_H-M   'P 1'
#
loop_
_entity.id
_entity.type
_entity.pdbx_description
1 polymer ?
#
loop_
_entity_poly.entity_id
_entity_poly.type
_entity_poly.pdbx_seq_one_letter_code
_entity_poly.pdbx_strand_id
1 'polypeptide(L)'
;MFVSVLLASAVLAALGLWGAWRALRGQPVVFVQLIGAAVAELALVVQAVVALASALTGGGPADPWTFWGYIVTSLVLLPVAAVWAMADRTRSSSVALLVMCLALLAMQLRIYQLWEVVA
;
A
#
# COMPACT_ATOMS: atom_id res chain seq x y z
N MET A 1 -5.27 -11.59 9.77
CA MET A 1 -5.11 -10.13 9.62
C MET A 1 -3.69 -9.64 9.86
N PHE A 2 -3.07 -9.93 11.00
CA PHE A 2 -1.70 -9.49 11.31
C PHE A 2 -0.68 -9.84 10.21
N VAL A 3 -0.65 -11.11 9.78
CA VAL A 3 0.28 -11.59 8.74
C VAL A 3 0.10 -10.85 7.41
N SER A 4 -1.15 -10.63 6.97
CA SER A 4 -1.41 -9.90 5.72
C SER A 4 -0.96 -8.44 5.79
N VAL A 5 -1.16 -7.76 6.92
CA VAL A 5 -0.68 -6.39 7.13
C VAL A 5 0.85 -6.33 7.11
N LEU A 6 1.53 -7.27 7.78
CA LEU A 6 2.99 -7.35 7.78
C LEU A 6 3.55 -7.58 6.38
N LEU A 7 2.99 -8.53 5.62
CA LEU A 7 3.43 -8.83 4.27
C LEU A 7 3.25 -7.62 3.35
N ALA A 8 2.08 -6.97 3.38
CA ALA A 8 1.84 -5.79 2.57
C ALA A 8 2.78 -4.63 2.96
N SER A 9 2.98 -4.41 4.26
CA SER A 9 3.90 -3.36 4.76
C SER A 9 5.35 -3.63 4.38
N ALA A 10 5.80 -4.89 4.41
CA ALA A 10 7.15 -5.26 4.01
C ALA A 10 7.40 -4.98 2.51
N VAL A 11 6.43 -5.33 1.66
CA VAL A 11 6.53 -5.07 0.21
C VAL A 11 6.50 -3.57 -0.07
N LEU A 12 5.61 -2.81 0.58
CA LEU A 12 5.53 -1.36 0.45
C LEU A 12 6.80 -0.65 0.93
N ALA A 13 7.39 -1.10 2.04
CA ALA A 13 8.65 -0.56 2.55
C ALA A 13 9.82 -0.83 1.59
N ALA A 14 9.92 -2.04 1.05
CA ALA A 14 10.95 -2.36 0.06
C ALA A 14 10.81 -1.49 -1.21
N LEU A 15 9.59 -1.31 -1.71
CA LEU A 15 9.31 -0.47 -2.86
C LEU A 15 9.60 1.01 -2.58
N GLY A 16 9.19 1.50 -1.40
CA GLY A 16 9.43 2.87 -0.95
C GLY A 16 10.93 3.16 -0.81
N LEU A 17 11.71 2.26 -0.20
CA LEU A 17 13.16 2.39 -0.10
C LEU A 17 13.83 2.43 -1.48
N TRP A 18 13.35 1.62 -2.43
CA TRP A 18 13.86 1.66 -3.80
C TRP A 18 13.50 2.97 -4.51
N GLY A 19 12.28 3.48 -4.31
CA GLY A 19 11.84 4.79 -4.80
C GLY A 19 12.69 5.92 -4.22
N ALA A 20 12.95 5.91 -2.90
CA ALA A 20 13.81 6.85 -2.21
C ALA A 20 15.23 6.86 -2.77
N TRP A 21 15.83 5.68 -2.93
CA TRP A 21 17.17 5.55 -3.51
C TRP A 21 17.26 6.18 -4.91
N ARG A 22 16.24 5.97 -5.75
CA ARG A 22 16.20 6.56 -7.09
C ARG A 22 15.95 8.06 -7.07
N ALA A 23 15.06 8.53 -6.20
CA ALA A 23 14.80 9.95 -6.00
C ALA A 23 16.09 10.69 -5.58
N LEU A 24 16.86 10.11 -4.66
CA LEU A 24 18.16 10.63 -4.23
C LEU A 24 19.19 10.66 -5.37
N ARG A 25 19.16 9.68 -6.28
CA ARG A 25 20.00 9.65 -7.49
C ARG A 25 19.47 10.54 -8.63
N GLY A 26 18.36 11.25 -8.44
CA GLY A 26 17.73 12.06 -9.48
C GLY A 26 17.18 11.25 -10.66
N GLN A 27 16.90 9.96 -10.46
CA GLN A 27 16.47 9.03 -11.51
C GLN A 27 14.95 8.82 -11.47
N PRO A 28 14.29 8.61 -12.63
CA PRO A 28 12.87 8.29 -12.69
C PRO A 28 12.57 6.82 -12.34
N VAL A 29 11.27 6.54 -12.21
CA VAL A 29 10.73 5.19 -12.02
C VAL A 29 11.01 4.32 -13.25
N VAL A 30 11.46 3.09 -13.01
CA VAL A 30 11.67 2.07 -14.05
C VAL A 30 10.54 1.06 -14.12
N PHE A 31 10.46 0.37 -15.25
CA PHE A 31 9.48 -0.70 -15.46
C PHE A 31 9.50 -1.77 -14.35
N VAL A 32 10.68 -2.14 -13.84
CA VAL A 32 10.77 -3.11 -12.74
C VAL A 32 10.15 -2.59 -11.44
N GLN A 33 10.18 -1.28 -11.18
CA GLN A 33 9.48 -0.68 -10.03
C GLN A 33 7.95 -0.65 -10.23
N LEU A 34 7.47 -0.56 -11.48
CA LEU A 34 6.04 -0.74 -11.77
C LEU A 34 5.59 -2.18 -11.54
N ILE A 35 6.44 -3.17 -11.86
CA ILE A 35 6.18 -4.57 -11.46
C ILE A 35 6.16 -4.69 -9.94
N GLY A 36 7.13 -4.08 -9.25
CA GLY A 36 7.14 -4.04 -7.79
C GLY A 36 5.89 -3.40 -7.20
N ALA A 37 5.38 -2.33 -7.82
CA ALA A 37 4.10 -1.73 -7.46
C ALA A 37 2.94 -2.72 -7.69
N ALA A 38 2.87 -3.40 -8.83
CA ALA A 38 1.84 -4.41 -9.08
C ALA A 38 1.86 -5.55 -8.04
N VAL A 39 3.04 -5.97 -7.56
CA VAL A 39 3.17 -6.94 -6.47
C VAL A 39 2.65 -6.38 -5.14
N ALA A 40 2.97 -5.13 -4.81
CA ALA A 40 2.46 -4.47 -3.62
C ALA A 40 0.93 -4.32 -3.66
N GLU A 41 0.38 -3.97 -4.82
CA GLU A 41 -1.06 -3.87 -5.07
C GLU A 41 -1.74 -5.22 -4.85
N LEU A 42 -1.16 -6.30 -5.39
CA LEU A 42 -1.68 -7.65 -5.19
C LEU A 42 -1.65 -8.05 -3.70
N ALA A 43 -0.63 -7.65 -2.95
CA ALA A 43 -0.59 -7.88 -1.50
C ALA A 43 -1.73 -7.14 -0.76
N LEU A 44 -2.05 -5.91 -1.17
CA LEU A 44 -3.19 -5.15 -0.64
C LEU A 44 -4.53 -5.82 -0.98
N VAL A 45 -4.68 -6.34 -2.19
CA VAL A 45 -5.88 -7.10 -2.60
C VAL A 45 -6.03 -8.36 -1.77
N VAL A 46 -4.96 -9.13 -1.58
CA VAL A 46 -4.97 -10.33 -0.71
C VAL A 46 -5.36 -9.95 0.72
N GLN A 47 -4.84 -8.85 1.24
CA GLN A 47 -5.23 -8.34 2.55
C GLN A 47 -6.73 -8.00 2.62
N ALA A 48 -7.29 -7.35 1.60
CA ALA A 48 -8.73 -7.06 1.53
C ALA A 48 -9.57 -8.34 1.55
N VAL A 49 -9.16 -9.38 0.82
CA VAL A 49 -9.83 -10.69 0.81
C VAL A 49 -9.75 -11.37 2.19
N VAL A 50 -8.60 -11.33 2.85
CA VAL A 50 -8.43 -11.87 4.21
C VAL A 50 -9.32 -11.13 5.21
N ALA A 51 -9.39 -9.80 5.11
CA ALA A 51 -10.27 -8.99 5.95
C ALA A 51 -11.75 -9.34 5.72
N LEU A 52 -12.17 -9.47 4.46
CA LEU A 52 -13.53 -9.86 4.11
C LEU A 52 -13.87 -11.25 4.66
N ALA A 53 -13.01 -12.24 4.42
CA ALA A 53 -13.22 -13.60 4.91
C ALA A 53 -13.34 -13.64 6.44
N SER A 54 -12.49 -12.89 7.14
CA SER A 54 -12.52 -12.82 8.61
C SER A 54 -13.79 -12.13 9.13
N ALA A 55 -14.29 -11.11 8.42
CA ALA A 55 -15.54 -10.44 8.74
C ALA A 55 -16.76 -11.37 8.57
N LEU A 56 -16.74 -12.23 7.55
CA LEU A 56 -17.81 -13.20 7.29
C LEU A 56 -17.83 -14.35 8.31
N THR A 57 -16.70 -14.67 8.95
CA THR A 57 -16.59 -15.72 9.98
C THR A 57 -16.85 -15.21 11.41
N GLY A 58 -17.41 -14.01 11.57
CA GLY A 58 -17.80 -13.44 12.87
C GLY A 58 -16.73 -12.61 13.57
N GLY A 59 -15.59 -12.35 12.92
CA GLY A 59 -14.66 -11.29 13.32
C GLY A 59 -15.09 -9.94 12.75
N GLY A 60 -14.30 -8.89 13.01
CA GLY A 60 -14.50 -7.61 12.34
C GLY A 60 -13.77 -6.45 13.01
N PRO A 61 -13.57 -5.33 12.29
CA PRO A 61 -12.97 -4.13 12.84
C PRO A 61 -13.94 -3.41 13.80
N ALA A 62 -13.39 -2.57 14.70
CA ALA A 62 -14.18 -1.75 15.64
C ALA A 62 -15.14 -0.81 14.93
N ASP A 63 -14.68 -0.24 13.82
CA ASP A 63 -15.44 0.67 12.97
C ASP A 63 -15.33 0.18 11.52
N PRO A 64 -16.31 -0.59 11.03
CA PRO A 64 -16.31 -1.14 9.68
C PRO A 64 -16.26 -0.08 8.59
N TRP A 65 -16.93 1.06 8.77
CA TRP A 65 -17.01 2.09 7.73
C TRP A 65 -15.64 2.74 7.51
N THR A 66 -15.00 3.15 8.61
CA THR A 66 -13.66 3.71 8.55
C THR A 66 -12.64 2.69 8.02
N PHE A 67 -12.71 1.44 8.50
CA PHE A 67 -11.82 0.37 8.06
C PHE A 67 -11.90 0.11 6.55
N TRP A 68 -13.10 -0.07 6.00
CA TRP A 68 -13.27 -0.31 4.57
C TRP A 68 -12.90 0.92 3.74
N GLY A 69 -13.11 2.13 4.25
CA GLY A 69 -12.60 3.37 3.66
C GLY A 69 -11.08 3.34 3.49
N TYR A 70 -10.32 2.90 4.51
CA TYR A 70 -8.87 2.73 4.39
C TYR A 70 -8.47 1.65 3.40
N ILE A 71 -9.14 0.49 3.40
CA ILE A 71 -8.86 -0.59 2.44
C ILE A 71 -9.06 -0.09 1.00
N VAL A 72 -10.21 0.50 0.68
CA VAL A 72 -10.49 1.00 -0.67
C VAL A 72 -9.50 2.09 -1.07
N THR A 73 -9.22 3.05 -0.18
CA THR A 73 -8.25 4.11 -0.48
C THR A 73 -6.86 3.54 -0.73
N SER A 74 -6.44 2.52 0.03
CA SER A 74 -5.13 1.89 -0.14
C SER A 74 -4.96 1.26 -1.52
N LEU A 75 -6.02 0.64 -2.06
CA LEU A 75 -6.05 0.02 -3.39
C LEU A 75 -6.04 1.04 -4.54
N VAL A 76 -6.37 2.30 -4.27
CA VAL A 76 -6.42 3.35 -5.30
C VAL A 76 -5.09 4.11 -5.39
N LEU A 77 -4.39 4.26 -4.26
CA LEU A 77 -3.17 5.08 -4.19
C LEU A 77 -2.05 4.55 -5.09
N LEU A 78 -1.83 3.24 -5.14
CA LEU A 78 -0.75 2.67 -5.93
C LEU A 78 -1.00 2.73 -7.45
N PRO A 79 -2.20 2.41 -7.96
CA PRO A 79 -2.54 2.64 -9.37
C PRO A 79 -2.39 4.10 -9.79
N VAL A 80 -2.80 5.04 -8.94
CA VAL A 80 -2.61 6.48 -9.19
C VAL A 80 -1.12 6.82 -9.27
N ALA A 81 -0.29 6.28 -8.36
CA ALA A 81 1.16 6.46 -8.42
C ALA A 81 1.77 5.90 -9.72
N ALA A 82 1.30 4.73 -10.16
CA ALA A 82 1.75 4.09 -11.38
C ALA A 82 1.39 4.93 -12.62
N VAL A 83 0.16 5.44 -12.70
CA VAL A 83 -0.28 6.34 -13.77
C VAL A 83 0.55 7.62 -13.78
N TRP A 84 0.78 8.22 -12.61
CA TRP A 84 1.64 9.39 -12.47
C TRP A 84 3.06 9.10 -12.97
N ALA A 85 3.62 7.95 -12.61
CA ALA A 85 4.96 7.55 -13.00
C ALA A 85 5.11 7.27 -14.51
N MET A 86 4.02 6.93 -15.19
CA MET A 86 3.98 6.80 -16.65
C MET A 86 3.87 8.16 -17.34
N ALA A 87 3.09 9.08 -16.77
CA ALA A 87 2.88 10.43 -17.29
C ALA A 87 4.12 11.33 -17.13
N ASP A 88 4.80 11.25 -15.98
CA ASP A 88 6.02 12.00 -15.69
C ASP A 88 7.23 11.06 -15.59
N ARG A 89 8.21 11.26 -16.47
CA ARG A 89 9.46 10.47 -16.55
C ARG A 89 10.68 11.17 -15.96
N THR A 90 10.46 12.11 -15.03
CA THR A 90 11.53 12.81 -14.31
C THR A 90 11.74 12.25 -12.89
N ARG A 91 12.67 12.84 -12.13
CA ARG A 91 12.91 12.49 -10.71
C ARG A 91 11.64 12.58 -9.85
N SER A 92 10.68 13.43 -10.23
CA SER A 92 9.43 13.66 -9.51
C SER A 92 8.57 12.41 -9.43
N SER A 93 8.68 11.53 -10.44
CA SER A 93 8.05 10.21 -10.48
C SER A 93 8.49 9.32 -9.30
N SER A 94 9.80 9.27 -9.01
CA SER A 94 10.35 8.48 -7.91
C SER A 94 9.98 9.06 -6.54
N VAL A 95 9.89 10.39 -6.44
CA VAL A 95 9.41 11.08 -5.23
C VAL A 95 7.93 10.76 -4.99
N ALA A 96 7.09 10.81 -6.04
CA ALA A 96 5.68 10.48 -5.95
C ALA A 96 5.47 9.03 -5.49
N LEU A 97 6.23 8.08 -6.06
CA LEU A 97 6.18 6.68 -5.64
C LEU A 97 6.54 6.51 -4.16
N LEU A 98 7.63 7.16 -3.70
CA LEU A 98 8.03 7.14 -2.29
C LEU A 98 6.91 7.68 -1.37
N VAL A 99 6.34 8.84 -1.71
CA VAL A 99 5.28 9.47 -0.92
C VAL A 99 4.06 8.54 -0.82
N MET A 100 3.67 7.91 -1.92
CA MET A 100 2.56 6.96 -1.93
C MET A 100 2.85 5.72 -1.08
N CYS A 101 4.06 5.16 -1.15
CA CYS A 101 4.45 4.05 -0.28
C CYS A 101 4.43 4.43 1.21
N LEU A 102 4.89 5.64 1.58
CA LEU A 102 4.85 6.13 2.96
C LEU A 102 3.41 6.34 3.45
N ALA A 103 2.55 6.92 2.61
CA ALA A 103 1.13 7.09 2.92
C ALA A 103 0.46 5.73 3.18
N LEU A 104 0.75 4.73 2.34
CA LEU A 104 0.23 3.38 2.51
C LEU A 104 0.74 2.72 3.78
N LEU A 105 2.02 2.88 4.14
CA LEU A 105 2.54 2.39 5.43
C LEU A 105 1.79 2.99 6.62
N ALA A 106 1.51 4.29 6.59
CA ALA A 106 0.70 4.94 7.62
C ALA A 106 -0.74 4.40 7.65
N MET A 107 -1.34 4.13 6.49
CA MET A 107 -2.65 3.48 6.41
C MET A 107 -2.63 2.07 7.00
N GLN A 108 -1.57 1.30 6.77
CA GLN A 108 -1.46 -0.06 7.32
C GLN A 108 -1.41 -0.08 8.84
N LEU A 109 -0.70 0.87 9.46
CA LEU A 109 -0.74 1.05 10.91
C LEU A 109 -2.16 1.32 11.38
N ARG A 110 -2.91 2.16 10.66
CA ARG A 110 -4.28 2.50 11.05
C ARG A 110 -5.24 1.32 10.88
N ILE A 111 -5.13 0.58 9.78
CA ILE A 111 -5.90 -0.64 9.51
C ILE A 111 -5.66 -1.69 10.61
N TYR A 112 -4.40 -1.86 11.03
CA TYR A 112 -4.04 -2.77 12.10
C TYR A 112 -4.68 -2.38 13.44
N GLN A 113 -4.58 -1.10 13.81
CA GLN A 113 -5.22 -0.57 15.03
C GLN A 113 -6.75 -0.78 15.02
N LEU A 114 -7.41 -0.51 13.88
CA LEU A 114 -8.86 -0.69 13.76
C LEU A 114 -9.29 -2.16 13.92
N TRP A 115 -8.39 -3.09 13.65
CA TRP A 115 -8.63 -4.52 13.77
C TRP A 115 -8.31 -5.07 15.17
N GLU A 116 -7.22 -4.63 15.80
CA GLU A 116 -6.80 -5.15 17.10
C GLU A 116 -7.57 -4.59 18.29
N VAL A 117 -8.17 -3.41 18.19
CA VAL A 117 -8.95 -2.82 19.30
C VAL A 117 -10.16 -3.67 19.70
N VAL A 118 -10.54 -4.69 18.91
CA VAL A 118 -11.68 -5.59 19.15
C VAL A 118 -11.24 -7.01 19.54
N ALA A 119 -9.97 -7.37 19.39
CA ALA A 119 -9.47 -8.74 19.62
C ALA A 119 -9.07 -8.99 21.08
#